data_AF-A0A962UMS6-F1
#
_entry.id   AF-A0A962UMS6-F1
#
_cell.length_a   1.000
_cell.length_b   1.000
_cell.length_c   1.000
_cell.angle_alpha   90.00
_cell.angle_beta   90.00
_cell.angle_gamma   90.00
#
_symmetry.space_group_name_H-M   'P 1'
#
loop_
_entity.id
_entity.type
_entity.pdbx_description
1 polymer ?
#
loop_
_entity_poly.entity_id
_entity_poly.type
_entity_poly.pdbx_seq_one_letter_code
_entity_poly.pdbx_strand_id
1 'polypeptide(L)' 'MEQNADAQAVKKLSGVERSALLMLGLGEKHAAEILRHMGPKEVQEIGLAMASLSNVTNSQMELVMQKFVDAIGEQTSLGM' A
#
# COMPACT_ATOMS: atom_id res chain seq x y z
N MET A 1 -11.32 -19.28 6.36
CA MET A 1 -9.97 -19.76 5.98
C MET A 1 -9.27 -18.82 4.98
N GLU A 2 -10.01 -18.09 4.14
CA GLU A 2 -9.45 -17.12 3.18
C GLU A 2 -8.68 -15.94 3.80
N GLN A 3 -9.17 -15.34 4.90
CA GLN A 3 -8.50 -14.20 5.56
C GLN A 3 -7.06 -14.47 6.00
N ASN A 4 -6.69 -15.73 6.26
CA ASN A 4 -5.34 -16.09 6.70
C ASN A 4 -4.36 -16.15 5.50
N ALA A 5 -4.85 -16.51 4.31
CA ALA A 5 -4.05 -16.52 3.10
C ALA A 5 -3.72 -15.10 2.62
N ASP A 6 -4.71 -14.19 2.69
CA ASP A 6 -4.52 -12.78 2.34
C ASP A 6 -3.56 -12.06 3.30
N ALA A 7 -3.66 -12.32 4.60
CA ALA A 7 -2.71 -11.79 5.58
C ALA A 7 -1.27 -12.25 5.32
N GLN A 8 -1.08 -13.50 4.87
CA GLN A 8 0.23 -14.03 4.47
C GLN A 8 0.71 -13.41 3.15
N ALA A 9 -0.18 -13.23 2.17
CA ALA A 9 0.14 -12.55 0.91
C ALA A 9 0.62 -11.12 1.17
N VAL A 10 -0.11 -10.35 1.98
CA VAL A 10 0.26 -8.97 2.36
C VAL A 10 1.58 -8.91 3.13
N LYS A 11 1.88 -9.91 3.99
CA LYS A 11 3.18 -9.98 4.68
C LYS A 11 4.35 -10.25 3.73
N LYS A 12 4.12 -10.95 2.63
CA LYS A 12 5.15 -11.25 1.62
C LYS A 12 5.43 -10.08 0.67
N LEU A 13 4.50 -9.13 0.55
CA LEU A 13 4.70 -7.92 -0.23
C LEU A 13 5.88 -7.10 0.32
N SER A 14 6.75 -6.67 -0.58
CA SER A 14 7.81 -5.69 -0.32
C SER A 14 7.22 -4.33 0.07
N GLY A 15 8.07 -3.43 0.58
CA GLY A 15 7.65 -2.06 0.89
C GLY A 15 7.06 -1.34 -0.33
N VAL A 16 7.67 -1.52 -1.51
CA VAL A 16 7.21 -0.93 -2.77
C VAL A 16 5.85 -1.49 -3.17
N GLU A 17 5.66 -2.81 -3.11
CA GLU A 17 4.36 -3.44 -3.44
C GLU A 17 3.26 -3.05 -2.45
N ARG A 18 3.56 -2.92 -1.16
CA ARG A 18 2.58 -2.43 -0.17
C ARG A 18 2.20 -0.98 -0.43
N SER A 19 3.17 -0.12 -0.77
CA SER A 19 2.91 1.27 -1.16
C SER A 19 2.08 1.35 -2.44
N ALA A 20 2.37 0.52 -3.44
CA ALA A 20 1.58 0.42 -4.66
C ALA A 20 0.14 -0.02 -4.35
N LEU A 21 -0.06 -1.01 -3.47
CA LEU A 21 -1.38 -1.43 -3.02
C LEU A 21 -2.17 -0.31 -2.35
N LEU A 22 -1.50 0.43 -1.46
CA LEU A 22 -2.07 1.59 -0.79
C LEU A 22 -2.50 2.65 -1.79
N MET A 23 -1.63 2.97 -2.75
CA MET A 23 -1.91 3.97 -3.78
C MET A 23 -3.07 3.57 -4.70
N LEU A 24 -3.21 2.27 -5.02
CA LEU A 24 -4.38 1.76 -5.74
C LEU A 24 -5.68 2.00 -4.93
N GLY A 25 -5.63 1.84 -3.61
CA GLY A 25 -6.77 2.12 -2.72
C GLY A 25 -7.10 3.61 -2.57
N LEU A 26 -6.10 4.49 -2.66
CA LEU A 26 -6.29 5.95 -2.65
C LEU A 26 -6.88 6.48 -3.97
N GLY A 27 -6.73 5.71 -5.05
CA GLY A 27 -7.16 6.07 -6.40
C GLY A 27 -6.19 7.00 -7.12
N GLU A 28 -6.37 7.09 -8.44
CA GLU A 28 -5.43 7.73 -9.37
C GLU A 28 -5.08 9.17 -8.99
N LYS A 29 -6.09 9.98 -8.64
CA LYS A 29 -5.88 11.41 -8.32
C LYS A 29 -4.96 11.60 -7.11
N HIS A 30 -5.20 10.87 -6.02
CA HIS A 30 -4.43 11.02 -4.79
C HIS A 30 -3.04 10.39 -4.93
N ALA A 31 -2.96 9.25 -5.62
CA ALA A 31 -1.68 8.62 -5.94
C ALA A 31 -0.80 9.54 -6.78
N ALA A 32 -1.36 10.20 -7.80
CA ALA A 32 -0.62 11.14 -8.65
C ALA A 32 -0.01 12.29 -7.84
N GLU A 33 -0.75 12.89 -6.91
CA GLU A 33 -0.22 13.95 -6.04
C GLU A 33 0.96 13.46 -5.19
N ILE A 34 0.89 12.23 -4.64
CA ILE A 34 1.99 11.64 -3.87
C ILE A 34 3.21 11.37 -4.77
N LEU A 35 3.00 10.81 -5.97
CA LEU A 35 4.07 10.49 -6.92
C LEU A 35 4.83 11.74 -7.38
N ARG A 36 4.20 12.92 -7.42
CA ARG A 36 4.86 14.20 -7.75
C ARG A 36 5.95 14.61 -6.77
N HIS A 37 5.94 14.06 -5.56
CA HIS A 37 6.97 14.32 -4.54
C HIS A 37 8.15 13.34 -4.60
N MET A 38 8.09 12.34 -5.47
CA MET A 38 9.11 11.29 -5.59
C MET A 38 10.10 11.58 -6.74
N GLY A 39 11.29 10.99 -6.67
CA GLY A 39 12.25 11.01 -7.76
C GLY A 39 11.86 10.09 -8.92
N PRO A 40 12.41 10.28 -10.13
CA PRO A 40 12.05 9.49 -11.32
C PRO A 40 12.18 7.97 -11.13
N LYS A 41 13.21 7.53 -10.40
CA LYS A 41 13.46 6.12 -10.12
C LYS A 41 12.39 5.51 -9.21
N GLU A 42 12.00 6.24 -8.17
CA GLU A 42 10.99 5.78 -7.20
C GLU A 42 9.61 5.70 -7.85
N VAL A 43 9.26 6.70 -8.66
CA VAL A 43 8.02 6.69 -9.46
C VAL A 43 7.97 5.47 -10.38
N GLN A 44 9.10 5.12 -11.02
CA GLN A 44 9.18 3.94 -11.87
C GLN A 44 9.00 2.64 -11.09
N GLU A 45 9.65 2.50 -9.94
CA GLU A 45 9.54 1.30 -9.09
C GLU A 45 8.08 1.09 -8.62
N ILE A 46 7.42 2.16 -8.16
CA ILE A 46 6.02 2.11 -7.75
C ILE A 46 5.09 1.83 -8.94
N GLY A 47 5.31 2.49 -10.08
CA GLY A 47 4.48 2.29 -11.28
C GLY A 47 4.55 0.85 -11.81
N LEU A 48 5.74 0.23 -11.79
CA LEU A 48 5.90 -1.17 -12.14
C LEU A 48 5.19 -2.10 -11.14
N ALA A 49 5.31 -1.81 -9.84
CA ALA A 49 4.61 -2.57 -8.81
C ALA A 49 3.09 -2.47 -8.95
N MET A 50 2.55 -1.27 -9.19
CA MET A 50 1.12 -1.06 -9.45
C MET A 50 0.61 -1.88 -10.63
N ALA A 51 1.36 -1.88 -11.74
CA ALA A 51 1.01 -2.65 -12.93
C ALA A 51 1.06 -4.17 -12.68
N SER A 52 1.95 -4.63 -11.80
CA SER A 52 2.07 -6.05 -11.43
C SER A 52 0.94 -6.53 -10.49
N LEU A 53 0.37 -5.62 -9.69
CA LEU A 53 -0.67 -5.89 -8.70
C LEU A 53 -2.07 -5.83 -9.33
N SER A 54 -2.34 -6.69 -10.32
CA SER A 54 -3.61 -6.73 -11.06
C SER A 54 -4.71 -7.57 -10.40
N ASN A 55 -4.34 -8.49 -9.50
CA ASN A 55 -5.26 -9.48 -8.91
C ASN A 55 -5.41 -9.31 -7.38
N VAL A 56 -5.53 -8.07 -6.94
CA VAL A 56 -5.64 -7.72 -5.52
C VAL A 56 -7.07 -7.98 -5.02
N THR A 57 -7.19 -8.67 -3.89
CA THR A 57 -8.50 -8.86 -3.25
C THR A 57 -8.85 -7.67 -2.35
N ASN A 58 -10.14 -7.42 -2.15
CA ASN A 58 -10.60 -6.37 -1.23
C ASN A 58 -10.04 -6.58 0.20
N SER A 59 -9.89 -7.83 0.64
CA SER A 59 -9.34 -8.15 1.96
C SER A 59 -7.85 -7.77 2.07
N GLN A 60 -7.06 -7.99 1.02
CA GLN A 60 -5.65 -7.57 0.99
C GLN A 60 -5.50 -6.05 1.07
N MET A 61 -6.37 -5.33 0.37
CA MET A 61 -6.40 -3.87 0.41
C MET A 61 -6.75 -3.35 1.80
N GLU A 62 -7.80 -3.87 2.42
CA GLU A 62 -8.22 -3.50 3.78
C GLU A 62 -7.11 -3.78 4.81
N LEU A 63 -6.43 -4.93 4.70
CA LEU A 63 -5.30 -5.27 5.57
C LEU A 63 -4.12 -4.29 5.44
N VAL A 64 -3.81 -3.81 4.24
CA VAL A 64 -2.74 -2.82 4.04
C VAL A 64 -3.15 -1.44 4.57
N MET A 65 -4.41 -1.04 4.35
CA MET A 65 -4.94 0.21 4.88
C MET A 65 -4.89 0.23 6.42
N GLN A 66 -5.34 -0.86 7.07
CA GLN A 66 -5.29 -0.98 8.53
C GLN A 66 -3.86 -0.84 9.05
N LYS A 67 -2.90 -1.58 8.45
CA LYS A 67 -1.49 -1.50 8.84
C LYS A 67 -0.89 -0.11 8.65
N PHE A 68 -1.33 0.62 7.63
CA PHE A 68 -0.86 1.98 7.40
C PHE A 68 -1.38 2.94 8.49
N VAL A 69 -2.65 2.83 8.85
CA VAL A 69 -3.24 3.61 9.96
C VAL A 69 -2.57 3.25 11.29
N ASP A 70 -2.37 1.96 11.57
CA ASP A 70 -1.68 1.49 12.77
C ASP A 70 -0.24 2.05 12.84
N ALA A 71 0.50 1.99 11.73
CA ALA A 71 1.86 2.50 11.66
C ALA A 71 1.92 4.04 11.85
N ILE A 72 0.93 4.78 11.33
CA ILE A 72 0.81 6.21 11.63
C ILE A 72 0.51 6.41 13.11
N GLY A 73 -0.46 5.68 13.67
CA GLY A 73 -0.85 5.76 15.07
C GLY A 73 0.29 5.43 16.05
N GLU A 74 1.25 4.58 15.66
CA GLU A 74 2.47 4.31 16.44
C GLU A 74 3.52 5.43 16.31
N GLN A 75 3.63 6.07 15.14
CA GLN A 75 4.61 7.14 14.87
C GLN A 75 4.14 8.51 15.39
N THR A 76 2.85 8.79 15.30
CA THR A 76 2.23 9.88 16.03
C THR A 76 1.96 9.36 17.43
N SER A 77 2.77 9.76 18.42
CA SER A 77 2.43 9.59 19.84
C SER A 77 1.22 10.46 20.23
N LEU A 78 0.12 10.39 19.47
CA LEU A 78 -1.23 10.74 19.87
C LEU A 78 -1.76 9.59 20.73
N GLY A 79 -1.04 9.35 21.83
CA GLY A 79 -1.53 8.66 23.01
C GLY A 79 -2.28 9.63 23.93
N MET A 80 -3.12 10.49 23.34
CA MET A 80 -4.09 11.38 23.99
C MET A 80 -5.25 11.62 23.02
#